data_AF-A0A951I3X9-F1
#
_entry.id   AF-A0A951I3X9-F1
#
_cell.length_a   1.000
_cell.length_b   1.000
_cell.length_c   1.000
_cell.angle_alpha   90.00
_cell.angle_beta   90.00
_cell.angle_gamma   90.00
#
_symmetry.space_group_name_H-M   'P 1'
#
loop_
_entity.id
_entity.type
_entity.pdbx_description
1 polymer ?
#
loop_
_entity_poly.entity_id
_entity_poly.type
_entity_poly.pdbx_seq_one_letter_code
_entity_poly.pdbx_strand_id
1 'polypeptide(L)' 'YSIYMNASLAVFNLLPFPPLDGSKILHTLLPDSMKPALEALEQYGFIILMAAVYLGLFRVIFTPVQMLIDIILAM' A
#
# COMPACT_ATOMS: atom_id res chain seq x y z
N TYR A 1 17.89 -2.23 -11.26
CA TYR A 1 16.46 -2.54 -11.52
C TYR A 1 15.82 -3.37 -10.42
N SER A 2 16.38 -4.52 -10.03
CA SER A 2 15.77 -5.40 -9.00
C SER A 2 15.55 -4.72 -7.64
N ILE A 3 16.45 -3.83 -7.21
CA ILE A 3 16.30 -3.07 -5.96
C ILE A 3 15.06 -2.18 -6.00
N TYR A 4 14.89 -1.39 -7.07
CA TYR A 4 13.71 -0.52 -7.24
C TYR A 4 12.40 -1.31 -7.24
N MET A 5 12.36 -2.48 -7.89
CA MET A 5 11.18 -3.32 -7.93
C MET A 5 10.84 -3.89 -6.55
N ASN A 6 11.82 -4.47 -5.84
CA ASN A 6 11.62 -5.01 -4.50
C ASN A 6 11.23 -3.92 -3.50
N ALA A 7 11.88 -2.77 -3.54
CA ALA A 7 11.57 -1.65 -2.66
C ALA A 7 10.16 -1.08 -2.93
N SER A 8 9.78 -0.95 -4.21
CA SER A 8 8.43 -0.53 -4.58
C SER A 8 7.39 -1.55 -4.13
N LEU A 9 7.63 -2.85 -4.32
CA LEU A 9 6.74 -3.91 -3.85
C LEU A 9 6.65 -3.95 -2.31
N ALA A 10 7.74 -3.68 -1.61
CA ALA A 10 7.75 -3.59 -0.15
C ALA A 10 6.89 -2.43 0.34
N VAL A 11 7.06 -1.23 -0.23
CA VAL A 11 6.19 -0.08 0.10
C VAL A 11 4.75 -0.35 -0.25
N PHE A 12 4.47 -0.94 -1.41
CA PHE A 12 3.11 -1.31 -1.83
C PHE A 12 2.46 -2.24 -0.80
N ASN A 13 3.15 -3.30 -0.38
CA ASN A 13 2.63 -4.25 0.59
C ASN A 13 2.53 -3.69 2.01
N LEU A 14 3.17 -2.57 2.34
CA LEU A 14 3.02 -1.91 3.64
C LEU A 14 1.80 -1.00 3.73
N LEU A 15 1.11 -0.74 2.62
CA LEU A 15 -0.10 0.07 2.65
C LEU A 15 -1.22 -0.66 3.44
N PRO A 16 -1.89 0.01 4.39
CA PRO A 16 -2.93 -0.60 5.22
C PRO A 16 -4.25 -0.73 4.44
N PHE A 17 -4.25 -1.50 3.35
CA PHE A 17 -5.36 -1.59 2.42
C PHE A 17 -5.48 -3.00 1.82
N PRO A 18 -6.59 -3.74 2.00
CA PRO A 18 -6.77 -5.06 1.39
C PRO A 18 -6.70 -5.02 -0.14
N PRO A 19 -6.15 -6.04 -0.82
CA PRO A 19 -5.58 -7.29 -0.31
C PRO A 19 -4.08 -7.21 0.07
N LEU A 20 -3.53 -6.01 0.23
CA LEU A 20 -2.09 -5.82 0.52
C LEU A 20 -1.76 -6.31 1.93
N ASP A 21 -0.55 -6.82 2.14
CA ASP A 21 -0.18 -7.43 3.43
C ASP A 21 -0.30 -6.48 4.63
N GLY A 22 -0.15 -5.17 4.42
CA GLY A 22 -0.32 -4.12 5.42
C GLY A 22 -1.74 -4.03 5.97
N SER A 23 -2.75 -4.57 5.28
CA SER A 23 -4.10 -4.66 5.82
C SER A 23 -4.12 -5.49 7.11
N LYS A 24 -3.33 -6.57 7.19
CA LYS A 24 -3.24 -7.43 8.40
C LYS A 24 -2.76 -6.63 9.61
N ILE A 25 -1.85 -5.68 9.40
CA ILE A 25 -1.39 -4.76 10.43
C ILE A 25 -2.52 -3.82 10.85
N LEU A 26 -3.31 -3.33 9.89
CA LEU A 26 -4.50 -2.52 10.20
C LEU A 26 -5.51 -3.31 11.06
N HIS A 27 -5.77 -4.58 10.74
CA HIS A 27 -6.69 -5.43 11.49
C HIS A 27 -6.24 -5.68 12.93
N THR A 28 -4.94 -5.77 13.19
CA THR A 28 -4.43 -5.99 14.56
C THR A 28 -4.38 -4.71 15.39
N LEU A 29 -4.29 -3.54 14.75
CA LEU A 29 -4.22 -2.24 15.43
C LEU A 29 -5.59 -1.62 15.71
N LEU A 30 -6.61 -1.92 14.92
CA LEU A 30 -7.93 -1.32 15.04
C LEU A 30 -8.80 -2.02 16.10
N PRO A 31 -9.65 -1.25 16.82
CA PRO A 31 -10.57 -1.80 17.80
C PRO A 31 -11.72 -2.55 17.13
N ASP A 32 -12.29 -3.51 17.85
CA ASP A 32 -13.40 -4.37 17.39
C ASP A 32 -14.63 -3.61 16.86
N SER A 33 -14.85 -2.38 17.32
CA SER A 33 -15.93 -1.51 16.81
C SER A 33 -15.81 -1.18 15.31
N MET A 34 -14.61 -1.28 14.74
CA MET A 34 -14.36 -1.00 13.32
C MET A 34 -14.40 -2.26 12.44
N LYS A 35 -14.72 -3.44 13.01
CA LYS A 35 -14.88 -4.69 12.26
C LYS A 35 -15.81 -4.58 11.05
N PRO A 36 -17.01 -3.98 11.14
CA PRO A 36 -17.89 -3.85 9.97
C PRO A 36 -17.27 -3.02 8.83
N ALA A 37 -16.49 -2.00 9.18
CA ALA A 37 -15.78 -1.18 8.19
C ALA A 37 -14.64 -1.95 7.53
N LEU A 38 -13.90 -2.75 8.32
CA LEU A 38 -12.85 -3.63 7.83
C LEU A 38 -13.39 -4.72 6.90
N GLU A 39 -14.53 -5.34 7.25
CA GLU A 39 -15.19 -6.35 6.39
C GLU A 39 -15.62 -5.76 5.05
N ALA A 40 -16.21 -4.56 5.06
CA ALA A 40 -16.54 -3.86 3.82
C ALA A 40 -15.27 -3.53 3.00
N LEU A 41 -14.21 -3.11 3.68
CA LEU A 41 -12.93 -2.82 3.05
C LEU A 41 -12.27 -4.08 2.45
N GLU A 42 -12.41 -5.25 3.08
CA GLU A 42 -11.94 -6.52 2.53
C GLU A 42 -12.76 -6.94 1.30
N GLN A 43 -14.09 -6.80 1.36
CA GLN A 43 -14.99 -7.18 0.28
C GLN A 43 -14.76 -6.32 -0.98
N TYR A 44 -14.61 -5.01 -0.82
CA TYR A 44 -14.45 -4.07 -1.94
C TYR A 44 -13.00 -3.67 -2.22
N GLY A 45 -12.05 -4.08 -1.37
CA GLY A 45 -10.66 -3.64 -1.40
C GLY A 45 -9.99 -3.86 -2.75
N PHE A 46 -10.14 -5.04 -3.34
CA PHE A 46 -9.57 -5.30 -4.66
C PHE A 46 -10.08 -4.32 -5.75
N ILE A 47 -11.39 -4.04 -5.77
CA ILE A 47 -11.99 -3.13 -6.76
C ILE A 47 -11.50 -1.70 -6.54
N ILE A 48 -11.47 -1.24 -5.28
CA ILE A 48 -10.98 0.10 -4.93
C ILE A 48 -9.49 0.23 -5.29
N LEU A 49 -8.70 -0.81 -5.04
CA LEU A 49 -7.29 -0.86 -5.40
C LEU A 49 -7.10 -0.70 -6.90
N MET A 50 -7.87 -1.45 -7.71
CA MET A 50 -7.80 -1.36 -9.16
C MET A 50 -8.23 0.03 -9.67
N ALA A 51 -9.26 0.63 -9.08
CA ALA A 51 -9.66 1.99 -9.40
C ALA A 51 -8.54 3.00 -9.04
N ALA A 52 -7.89 2.86 -7.89
CA ALA A 52 -6.79 3.72 -7.48
C ALA A 52 -5.56 3.60 -8.39
N VAL A 53 -5.26 2.38 -8.89
CA VAL A 53 -4.22 2.15 -9.91
C VAL A 53 -4.59 2.86 -11.21
N TYR A 54 -5.82 2.67 -11.69
CA TYR A 54 -6.28 3.27 -12.93
C TYR A 54 -6.27 4.81 -12.88
N LEU A 55 -6.66 5.39 -11.74
CA LEU A 55 -6.64 6.83 -11.50
C LEU A 55 -5.23 7.39 -11.24
N GLY A 56 -4.21 6.54 -11.14
CA GLY A 56 -2.82 6.96 -10.94
C GLY A 56 -2.51 7.49 -9.54
N LEU A 57 -3.34 7.19 -8.53
CA LEU A 57 -3.18 7.68 -7.15
C LEU A 57 -1.85 7.22 -6.51
N PHE A 58 -1.39 6.04 -6.91
CA PHE A 58 -0.11 5.48 -6.45
C PHE A 58 1.11 6.30 -6.84
N ARG A 59 1.02 7.15 -7.87
CA ARG A 59 2.14 8.02 -8.28
C ARG A 59 2.55 8.96 -7.15
N VAL A 60 1.59 9.45 -6.37
CA VAL A 60 1.84 10.31 -5.20
C VAL A 60 2.63 9.57 -4.12
N ILE A 61 2.40 8.27 -3.95
CA ILE A 61 3.06 7.43 -2.94
C ILE A 61 4.46 7.00 -3.40
N PHE A 62 4.59 6.55 -4.67
CA PHE A 62 5.86 5.99 -5.16
C PHE A 62 6.91 7.03 -5.52
N THR A 63 6.52 8.24 -5.92
CA THR A 63 7.48 9.30 -6.29
C THR A 63 8.45 9.67 -5.16
N PRO A 64 8.01 9.99 -3.92
CA PRO A 64 8.93 10.29 -2.83
C PRO A 64 9.80 9.09 -2.44
N VAL A 65 9.26 7.87 -2.55
CA VAL A 65 10.00 6.63 -2.26
C VAL A 65 11.13 6.41 -3.24
N GLN A 66 10.86 6.59 -4.54
CA GLN A 66 11.89 6.50 -5.58
C GLN A 66 12.97 7.55 -5.36
N MET A 67 12.58 8.79 -5.07
CA MET A 67 13.53 9.86 -4.76
C MET A 67 14.44 9.49 -3.57
N LEU A 68 13.90 8.89 -2.50
CA LEU A 68 14.70 8.44 -1.37
C LEU A 68 15.66 7.31 -1.75
N ILE A 69 15.21 6.34 -2.53
CA ILE A 69 16.07 5.24 -3.01
C ILE A 69 17.21 5.81 -3.86
N ASP A 70 16.93 6.74 -4.75
CA ASP A 70 17.92 7.38 -5.61
C ASP A 70 18.97 8.13 -4.78
N ILE A 71 18.54 8.87 -3.74
CA ILE A 71 19.45 9.56 -2.81
C ILE A 71 20.33 8.55 -2.07
N ILE A 72 19.75 7.47 -1.54
CA ILE A 72 20.49 6.45 -0.77
C ILE A 72 21.50 5.73 -1.65
N LEU A 73 21.16 5.43 -2.90
CA LEU A 73 22.06 4.76 -3.85
C LEU A 73 23.12 5.68 -4.43
N ALA A 74 22.92 7.00 -4.36
CA ALA A 74 23.90 8.00 -4.80
C ALA A 74 24.95 8.34 -3.72
N MET A 75 24.72 7.96 -2.46
CA MET A 75 25.69 8.01 -1.36
C MET A 75 26.62 6.81 -1.35
#